data_AF-A0A9X9X159-F1
#
_entry.id   AF-A0A9X9X159-F1
#
_cell.length_a   1.000
_cell.length_b   1.000
_cell.length_c   1.000
_cell.angle_alpha   90.00
_cell.angle_beta   90.00
_cell.angle_gamma   90.00
#
_symmetry.space_group_name_H-M   'P 1'
#
loop_
_entity.id
_entity.type
_entity.pdbx_description
1 polymer ?
#
loop_
_entity_poly.entity_id
_entity_poly.type
_entity_poly.pdbx_seq_one_letter_code
_entity_poly.pdbx_strand_id
1 'polypeptide(L)'
;MRRLVRCLILAAPLLATGAAAQQPSAPHEWLFGSWTGGFFPPSDTEGPRCTAQPTVIFTRDVVMRTGLLDPAYRQRVIETVATRDGGASFRFQPAAPSGAFASRLPPDIGFGCPGGPDVLEVQQTGPDEITFPNCRDMPAPLRRCGSPNR
;
A
#
# COMPACT_ATOMS: atom_id res chain seq x y z
N MET A 1 -28.19 -21.46 68.48
CA MET A 1 -28.57 -21.68 67.06
C MET A 1 -27.93 -20.57 66.24
N ARG A 2 -26.67 -20.66 65.78
CA ARG A 2 -26.23 -21.24 64.49
C ARG A 2 -27.15 -20.88 63.31
N ARG A 3 -26.79 -19.86 62.51
CA ARG A 3 -26.48 -19.94 61.05
C ARG A 3 -26.70 -18.61 60.29
N LEU A 4 -25.64 -18.19 59.59
CA LEU A 4 -25.58 -17.72 58.19
C LEU A 4 -26.41 -16.50 57.74
N VAL A 5 -25.72 -15.38 57.42
CA VAL A 5 -25.93 -14.59 56.18
C VAL A 5 -24.59 -13.92 55.83
N ARG A 6 -23.65 -14.62 55.17
CA ARG A 6 -23.34 -14.56 53.73
C ARG A 6 -23.12 -13.13 53.17
N CYS A 7 -21.84 -12.83 52.96
CA CYS A 7 -21.30 -11.68 52.24
C CYS A 7 -22.00 -11.43 50.89
N LEU A 8 -22.53 -10.22 50.71
CA LEU A 8 -22.87 -9.68 49.40
C LEU A 8 -21.64 -8.92 48.88
N ILE A 9 -20.81 -9.64 48.12
CA ILE A 9 -19.80 -9.07 47.23
C ILE A 9 -20.56 -8.52 46.02
N LEU A 10 -20.77 -7.21 45.97
CA LEU A 10 -21.19 -6.52 44.76
C LEU A 10 -19.97 -6.40 43.85
N ALA A 11 -19.81 -7.40 42.98
CA ALA A 11 -18.92 -7.33 41.84
C ALA A 11 -19.45 -6.27 40.87
N ALA A 12 -18.84 -5.09 40.86
CA ALA A 12 -19.03 -4.13 39.79
C ALA A 12 -18.38 -4.71 38.52
N PRO A 13 -19.12 -4.98 37.43
CA PRO A 13 -18.49 -5.31 36.17
C PRO A 13 -17.87 -4.01 35.66
N LEU A 14 -16.54 -3.95 35.68
CA LEU A 14 -15.76 -3.00 34.88
C LEU A 14 -16.12 -3.26 33.41
N LEU A 15 -17.12 -2.55 32.91
CA LEU A 15 -17.34 -2.33 31.49
C LEU A 15 -16.19 -1.45 30.99
N ALA A 16 -14.99 -2.04 30.89
CA ALA A 16 -13.92 -1.50 30.09
C ALA A 16 -14.32 -1.70 28.62
N THR A 17 -15.18 -0.82 28.13
CA THR A 17 -15.27 -0.57 26.69
C THR A 17 -13.89 -0.08 26.27
N GLY A 18 -13.09 -1.00 25.73
CA GLY A 18 -11.80 -0.66 25.15
C GLY A 18 -12.04 0.40 24.10
N ALA A 19 -11.63 1.64 24.40
CA ALA A 19 -11.45 2.64 23.37
C ALA A 19 -10.43 2.07 22.41
N ALA A 20 -10.88 1.59 21.25
CA ALA A 20 -9.99 1.25 20.16
C ALA A 20 -9.26 2.54 19.81
N ALA A 21 -8.00 2.66 20.26
CA ALA A 21 -7.16 3.79 19.91
C ALA A 21 -7.08 3.82 18.39
N GLN A 22 -7.74 4.80 17.77
CA GLN A 22 -7.66 5.01 16.34
C GLN A 22 -6.21 5.30 16.00
N GLN A 23 -5.56 4.36 15.31
CA GLN A 23 -4.23 4.62 14.76
C GLN A 23 -4.32 5.86 13.87
N PRO A 24 -3.38 6.81 13.97
CA PRO A 24 -3.35 7.98 13.10
C PRO A 24 -3.46 7.57 11.62
N SER A 25 -4.10 8.38 10.79
CA SER A 25 -4.11 8.14 9.35
C SER A 25 -2.68 8.12 8.80
N ALA A 26 -2.45 7.29 7.79
CA ALA A 26 -1.16 7.30 7.09
C ALA A 26 -1.11 8.53 6.17
N PRO A 27 0.05 9.20 6.02
CA PRO A 27 0.17 10.37 5.15
C PRO A 27 -0.30 10.11 3.71
N HIS A 28 -0.07 8.90 3.21
CA HIS A 28 -0.44 8.45 1.86
C HIS A 28 -1.76 7.69 1.79
N GLU A 29 -2.67 7.84 2.75
CA GLU A 29 -3.96 7.13 2.72
C GLU A 29 -4.77 7.39 1.44
N TRP A 30 -4.59 8.56 0.83
CA TRP A 30 -5.20 8.91 -0.45
C TRP A 30 -4.75 8.00 -1.60
N LEU A 31 -3.61 7.30 -1.48
CA LEU A 31 -3.13 6.33 -2.46
C LEU A 31 -3.70 4.93 -2.27
N PHE A 32 -4.32 4.61 -1.13
CA PHE A 32 -4.72 3.25 -0.80
C PHE A 32 -5.60 2.60 -1.88
N GLY A 33 -5.34 1.32 -2.14
CA GLY A 33 -6.07 0.51 -3.10
C GLY A 33 -5.27 0.15 -4.35
N SER A 34 -6.00 -0.29 -5.36
CA SER A 34 -5.48 -0.86 -6.60
C SER A 34 -5.45 0.16 -7.73
N TRP A 35 -4.35 0.19 -8.48
CA TRP A 35 -4.10 1.10 -9.58
C TRP A 35 -3.66 0.31 -10.82
N THR A 36 -4.23 0.64 -11.98
CA THR A 36 -4.00 -0.05 -13.25
C THR A 36 -3.47 0.90 -14.32
N GLY A 37 -2.73 0.38 -15.30
CA GLY A 37 -2.09 1.16 -16.36
C GLY A 37 -0.56 1.05 -16.30
N GLY A 38 0.14 2.17 -16.46
CA GLY A 38 1.60 2.22 -16.35
C GLY A 38 2.35 1.95 -17.64
N PHE A 39 1.94 1.00 -18.48
CA PHE A 39 2.58 0.74 -19.79
C PHE A 39 1.75 1.24 -20.97
N PHE A 40 0.46 0.96 -20.92
CA PHE A 40 -0.55 1.49 -21.83
C PHE A 40 -1.64 2.15 -20.99
N PRO A 41 -2.38 3.13 -21.55
CA PRO A 41 -3.54 3.69 -20.87
C PRO A 41 -4.46 2.56 -20.39
N PRO A 42 -4.96 2.60 -19.15
CA PRO A 42 -5.79 1.54 -18.62
C PRO A 42 -7.09 1.44 -19.43
N SER A 43 -7.36 0.25 -19.98
CA SER A 43 -8.60 -0.01 -20.73
C SER A 43 -9.79 -0.33 -19.83
N ASP A 44 -9.53 -0.95 -18.66
CA ASP A 44 -10.52 -1.39 -17.69
C ASP A 44 -10.22 -0.78 -16.31
N THR A 45 -10.88 0.32 -15.94
CA THR A 45 -10.83 0.86 -14.56
C THR A 45 -12.02 0.42 -13.70
N GLU A 46 -12.98 -0.28 -14.31
CA GLU A 46 -14.23 -0.71 -13.69
C GLU A 46 -14.35 -2.24 -13.64
N GLY A 47 -15.04 -2.73 -12.61
CA GLY A 47 -15.37 -4.15 -12.46
C GLY A 47 -14.22 -5.06 -12.00
N PRO A 48 -14.47 -6.38 -11.91
CA PRO A 48 -13.55 -7.34 -11.29
C PRO A 48 -12.20 -7.47 -12.00
N ARG A 49 -12.13 -7.14 -13.29
CA ARG A 49 -10.89 -7.23 -14.09
C ARG A 49 -9.83 -6.26 -13.61
N CYS A 50 -10.21 -5.03 -13.25
CA CYS A 50 -9.26 -4.05 -12.73
C CYS A 50 -8.60 -4.53 -11.45
N THR A 51 -9.40 -5.07 -10.52
CA THR A 51 -8.90 -5.57 -9.22
C THR A 51 -8.19 -6.91 -9.31
N ALA A 52 -8.40 -7.68 -10.38
CA ALA A 52 -7.76 -8.99 -10.56
C ALA A 52 -6.27 -8.88 -10.92
N GLN A 53 -5.88 -7.84 -11.67
CA GLN A 53 -4.50 -7.63 -12.13
C GLN A 53 -4.08 -6.15 -12.11
N PRO A 54 -4.14 -5.46 -10.95
CA PRO A 54 -3.62 -4.10 -10.88
C PRO A 54 -2.11 -4.05 -11.04
N THR A 55 -1.61 -2.97 -11.67
CA THR A 55 -0.18 -2.71 -11.83
C THR A 55 0.48 -2.42 -10.48
N VAL A 56 -0.17 -1.60 -9.64
CA VAL A 56 0.34 -1.21 -8.32
C VAL A 56 -0.77 -1.27 -7.29
N ILE A 57 -0.44 -1.71 -6.08
CA ILE A 57 -1.34 -1.69 -4.91
C ILE A 57 -0.62 -0.95 -3.79
N PHE A 58 -1.25 0.12 -3.28
CA PHE A 58 -0.76 0.82 -2.10
C PHE A 58 -1.56 0.37 -0.88
N THR A 59 -0.84 0.04 0.18
CA THR A 59 -1.41 -0.23 1.50
C THR A 59 -0.75 0.69 2.53
N ARG A 60 -1.10 0.51 3.81
CA ARG A 60 -0.53 1.28 4.90
C ARG A 60 0.99 1.14 5.00
N ASP A 61 1.49 -0.10 4.96
CA ASP A 61 2.89 -0.41 5.29
C ASP A 61 3.66 -1.01 4.10
N VAL A 62 2.98 -1.23 2.98
CA VAL A 62 3.52 -1.98 1.86
C VAL A 62 3.03 -1.40 0.53
N VAL A 63 3.92 -1.32 -0.45
CA VAL A 63 3.58 -1.12 -1.86
C VAL A 63 3.88 -2.42 -2.60
N MET A 64 2.90 -2.90 -3.36
CA MET A 64 3.05 -4.07 -4.23
C MET A 64 2.99 -3.62 -5.69
N ARG A 65 3.81 -4.22 -6.54
CA ARG A 65 3.83 -3.94 -7.98
C ARG A 65 4.07 -5.21 -8.78
N THR A 66 3.40 -5.32 -9.91
CA THR A 66 3.68 -6.36 -10.93
C THR A 66 4.45 -5.75 -12.10
N GLY A 67 5.36 -6.53 -12.68
CA GLY A 67 6.10 -6.14 -13.87
C GLY A 67 5.39 -6.59 -15.15
N LEU A 68 5.72 -5.98 -16.29
CA LEU A 68 5.11 -6.31 -17.59
C LEU A 68 5.25 -7.79 -17.96
N LEU A 69 6.39 -8.39 -17.61
CA LEU A 69 6.74 -9.77 -17.92
C LEU A 69 6.77 -10.66 -16.68
N ASP A 70 6.38 -10.14 -15.51
CA ASP A 70 6.33 -10.89 -14.26
C ASP A 70 4.99 -10.67 -13.53
N PRO A 71 4.06 -11.65 -13.61
CA PRO A 71 2.76 -11.55 -12.97
C PRO A 71 2.85 -11.63 -11.44
N ALA A 72 3.99 -12.02 -10.86
CA ALA A 72 4.16 -12.06 -9.42
C ALA A 72 4.30 -10.64 -8.85
N TYR A 73 3.56 -10.36 -7.78
CA TYR A 73 3.72 -9.10 -7.06
C TYR A 73 5.05 -9.05 -6.34
N ARG A 74 5.81 -8.00 -6.60
CA ARG A 74 6.95 -7.59 -5.80
C ARG A 74 6.47 -6.69 -4.68
N GLN A 75 6.78 -7.08 -3.46
CA GLN A 75 6.39 -6.39 -2.26
C GLN A 75 7.52 -5.55 -1.72
N ARG A 76 7.27 -4.26 -1.43
CA ARG A 76 8.21 -3.36 -0.75
C ARG A 76 7.61 -2.80 0.52
N VAL A 77 8.29 -3.04 1.64
CA VAL A 77 7.90 -2.53 2.97
C VAL A 77 8.30 -1.07 3.06
N ILE A 78 7.33 -0.22 3.40
CA ILE A 78 7.50 1.21 3.57
C ILE A 78 8.28 1.45 4.86
N GLU A 79 9.37 2.21 4.76
CA GLU A 79 10.11 2.71 5.92
C GLU A 79 9.59 4.11 6.30
N THR A 80 9.49 5.02 5.34
CA THR A 80 8.95 6.37 5.55
C THR A 80 8.19 6.86 4.33
N VAL A 81 7.24 7.77 4.57
CA VAL A 81 6.51 8.47 3.50
C VAL A 81 6.43 9.94 3.84
N ALA A 82 6.75 10.77 2.85
CA ALA A 82 6.53 12.21 2.91
C ALA A 82 5.53 12.62 1.83
N THR A 83 4.47 13.31 2.22
CA THR A 83 3.55 13.94 1.26
C THR A 83 4.00 15.36 0.93
N ARG A 84 3.79 15.75 -0.32
CA ARG A 84 4.02 17.10 -0.83
C ARG A 84 2.78 17.54 -1.60
N ASP A 85 2.66 18.82 -1.94
CA ASP A 85 1.54 19.30 -2.77
C ASP A 85 1.53 18.54 -4.10
N GLY A 86 0.47 17.74 -4.31
CA GLY A 86 0.30 16.92 -5.51
C GLY A 86 1.14 15.64 -5.58
N GLY A 87 1.65 15.10 -4.45
CA GLY A 87 2.39 13.84 -4.51
C GLY A 87 2.81 13.22 -3.18
N ALA A 88 3.48 12.08 -3.29
CA ALA A 88 4.05 11.36 -2.16
C ALA A 88 5.40 10.73 -2.54
N SER A 89 6.30 10.69 -1.57
CA SER A 89 7.66 10.17 -1.72
C SER A 89 7.89 9.10 -0.68
N PHE A 90 8.11 7.89 -1.17
CA PHE A 90 8.31 6.71 -0.36
C PHE A 90 9.79 6.39 -0.26
N ARG A 91 10.23 6.02 0.94
CA ARG A 91 11.45 5.24 1.16
C ARG A 91 11.05 3.86 1.64
N PHE A 92 11.67 2.83 1.07
CA PHE A 92 11.43 1.45 1.44
C PHE A 92 12.58 0.90 2.26
N GLN A 93 12.27 -0.10 3.09
CA GLN A 93 13.31 -0.90 3.71
C GLN A 93 14.21 -1.49 2.61
N PRO A 94 15.53 -1.51 2.81
CA PRO A 94 16.46 -2.09 1.84
C PRO A 94 16.06 -3.52 1.48
N ALA A 95 16.02 -3.82 0.19
CA ALA A 95 15.78 -5.19 -0.24
C ALA A 95 16.95 -6.08 0.16
N ALA A 96 16.68 -7.16 0.89
CA ALA A 96 17.67 -8.20 1.13
C ALA A 96 17.70 -9.18 -0.06
N PRO A 97 18.87 -9.72 -0.43
CA PRO A 97 18.94 -10.85 -1.35
C PRO A 97 18.11 -12.02 -0.79
N SER A 98 17.17 -12.52 -1.59
CA SER A 98 16.32 -13.64 -1.19
C SER A 98 16.96 -14.98 -1.59
N GLY A 99 17.36 -15.79 -0.61
CA GLY A 99 17.83 -17.17 -0.80
C GLY A 99 19.31 -17.38 -0.46
N ALA A 100 19.64 -18.59 0.00
CA ALA A 100 20.98 -18.96 0.51
C ALA A 100 22.12 -18.84 -0.51
N PHE A 101 21.80 -18.71 -1.81
CA PHE A 101 22.75 -18.59 -2.92
C PHE A 101 22.54 -17.31 -3.75
N ALA A 102 21.67 -16.39 -3.32
CA ALA A 102 21.40 -15.17 -4.06
C ALA A 102 22.45 -14.09 -3.73
N SER A 103 23.42 -13.90 -4.63
CA SER A 103 24.40 -12.79 -4.53
C SER A 103 23.90 -11.49 -5.15
N ARG A 104 22.72 -11.51 -5.81
CA ARG A 104 22.17 -10.37 -6.55
C ARG A 104 20.69 -10.22 -6.24
N LEU A 105 20.26 -8.97 -6.10
CA LEU A 105 18.84 -8.63 -6.04
C LEU A 105 18.17 -8.90 -7.40
N PRO A 106 16.90 -9.32 -7.40
CA PRO A 106 16.11 -9.38 -8.63
C PRO A 106 16.16 -8.04 -9.37
N PRO A 107 16.26 -8.03 -10.72
CA PRO A 107 16.36 -6.79 -11.50
C PRO A 107 15.09 -5.92 -11.40
N ASP A 108 13.97 -6.53 -11.00
CA ASP A 108 12.63 -5.99 -10.82
C ASP A 108 12.26 -5.77 -9.34
N ILE A 109 13.24 -5.86 -8.42
CA ILE A 109 13.03 -5.64 -6.98
C ILE A 109 12.53 -4.22 -6.64
N GLY A 110 12.70 -3.27 -7.56
CA GLY A 110 12.27 -1.88 -7.42
C GLY A 110 11.11 -1.52 -8.34
N PHE A 111 10.91 -0.22 -8.52
CA PHE A 111 9.85 0.34 -9.37
C PHE A 111 10.38 0.88 -10.71
N GLY A 112 11.64 0.62 -11.04
CA GLY A 112 12.33 1.15 -12.22
C GLY A 112 12.41 2.68 -12.26
N CYS A 113 12.37 3.32 -11.10
CA CYS A 113 12.38 4.77 -10.90
C CYS A 113 13.80 5.31 -10.64
N PRO A 114 14.03 6.63 -10.84
CA PRO A 114 15.22 7.29 -10.35
C PRO A 114 15.37 7.12 -8.82
N GLY A 115 16.61 7.09 -8.32
CA GLY A 115 16.88 6.89 -6.89
C GLY A 115 17.02 5.42 -6.48
N GLY A 116 16.80 4.47 -7.39
CA GLY A 116 17.06 3.05 -7.17
C GLY A 116 15.84 2.29 -6.63
N PRO A 117 16.03 1.07 -6.11
CA PRO A 117 14.92 0.18 -5.75
C PRO A 117 14.21 0.59 -4.45
N ASP A 118 14.79 1.51 -3.69
CA ASP A 118 14.34 1.86 -2.34
C ASP A 118 13.61 3.22 -2.29
N VAL A 119 13.37 3.83 -3.44
CA VAL A 119 12.69 5.13 -3.58
C VAL A 119 11.57 5.03 -4.61
N LEU A 120 10.42 5.62 -4.29
CA LEU A 120 9.31 5.79 -5.22
C LEU A 120 8.71 7.18 -5.06
N GLU A 121 8.68 7.93 -6.15
CA GLU A 121 8.04 9.24 -6.23
C GLU A 121 6.72 9.07 -6.98
N VAL A 122 5.63 9.58 -6.41
CA VAL A 122 4.28 9.50 -6.95
C VAL A 122 3.74 10.91 -7.11
N GLN A 123 3.22 11.23 -8.29
CA GLN A 123 2.54 12.49 -8.56
C GLN A 123 1.06 12.23 -8.79
N GLN A 124 0.21 13.02 -8.14
CA GLN A 124 -1.22 13.04 -8.40
C GLN A 124 -1.49 13.95 -9.59
N THR A 125 -1.99 13.39 -10.69
CA THR A 125 -2.34 14.15 -11.90
C THR A 125 -3.84 14.38 -12.03
N GLY A 126 -4.64 13.66 -11.24
CA GLY A 126 -6.08 13.88 -11.11
C GLY A 126 -6.65 13.22 -9.85
N PRO A 127 -7.97 13.30 -9.61
CA PRO A 127 -8.60 12.68 -8.44
C PRO A 127 -8.34 11.17 -8.34
N ASP A 128 -8.33 10.49 -9.49
CA ASP A 128 -8.17 9.04 -9.63
C ASP A 128 -7.03 8.67 -10.60
N GLU A 129 -6.06 9.57 -10.76
CA GLU A 129 -4.94 9.39 -11.67
C GLU A 129 -3.61 9.78 -11.00
N ILE A 130 -2.61 8.92 -11.17
CA ILE A 130 -1.25 9.13 -10.67
C ILE A 130 -0.22 8.84 -11.76
N THR A 131 0.95 9.43 -11.62
CA THR A 131 2.12 9.14 -12.45
C THR A 131 3.35 8.87 -11.61
N PHE A 132 4.30 8.15 -12.22
CA PHE A 132 5.60 7.83 -11.63
C PHE A 132 6.70 8.50 -12.47
N PRO A 133 7.16 9.70 -12.08
CA PRO A 133 8.02 10.52 -12.92
C PRO A 133 9.32 9.79 -13.29
N ASN A 134 9.59 9.70 -14.59
CA ASN A 134 10.80 9.09 -15.15
C ASN A 134 11.01 7.61 -14.77
N CYS A 135 9.95 6.89 -14.38
CA CYS A 135 10.04 5.47 -14.09
C CYS A 135 9.86 4.65 -15.38
N ARG A 136 10.90 3.95 -15.83
CA ARG A 136 10.86 3.17 -17.10
C ARG A 136 9.85 2.03 -17.07
N ASP A 137 9.56 1.58 -15.86
CA ASP A 137 8.76 0.42 -15.53
C ASP A 137 7.26 0.76 -15.45
N MET A 138 6.91 2.06 -15.45
CA MET A 138 5.56 2.61 -15.43
C MET A 138 5.54 4.00 -16.13
N PRO A 139 5.84 4.08 -17.46
CA PRO A 139 5.94 5.35 -18.17
C PRO A 139 4.62 6.12 -18.38
N ALA A 140 3.47 5.45 -18.32
CA ALA A 140 2.14 6.04 -18.51
C ALA A 140 1.42 6.25 -17.17
N PRO A 141 0.39 7.12 -17.11
CA PRO A 141 -0.41 7.27 -15.90
C PRO A 141 -1.08 5.96 -15.48
N LEU A 142 -1.32 5.83 -14.17
CA LEU A 142 -2.17 4.81 -13.61
C LEU A 142 -3.49 5.43 -13.15
N ARG A 143 -4.56 4.67 -13.31
CA ARG A 143 -5.89 5.02 -12.81
C ARG A 143 -6.31 4.09 -11.69
N ARG A 144 -7.05 4.63 -10.72
CA ARG A 144 -7.58 3.85 -9.60
C ARG A 144 -8.68 2.90 -10.07
N CYS A 145 -8.61 1.64 -9.63
CA CYS A 145 -9.69 0.68 -9.81
C CYS A 145 -10.95 1.06 -9.05
N GLY A 146 -12.11 0.96 -9.70
CA GLY A 146 -13.40 1.40 -9.18
C GLY A 146 -13.72 2.86 -9.49
N SER A 147 -12.84 3.56 -10.22
CA SER A 147 -13.09 4.92 -10.68
C SER A 147 -13.78 4.88 -12.05
N PRO A 148 -14.82 5.70 -12.28
CA PRO A 148 -15.48 5.76 -13.57
C PRO A 148 -14.50 6.11 -14.69
N ASN A 149 -14.57 5.41 -15.81
CA ASN A 149 -13.90 5.79 -17.04
C ASN A 149 -14.53 7.08 -17.58
N ARG A 150 -14.10 8.24 -17.07
CA ARG A 150 -14.38 9.54 -17.70
C ARG A 150 -13.53 9.75 -18.95
#